data_AF-A0A351UWW0-F1
#
_entry.id   AF-A0A351UWW0-F1
#
_cell.length_a   1.000
_cell.length_b   1.000
_cell.length_c   1.000
_cell.angle_alpha   90.00
_cell.angle_beta   90.00
_cell.angle_gamma   90.00
#
_symmetry.space_group_name_H-M   'P 1'
#
loop_
_entity.id
_entity.type
_entity.pdbx_description
1 polymer ?
#
loop_
_entity_poly.entity_id
_entity_poly.type
_entity_poly.pdbx_seq_one_letter_code
_entity_poly.pdbx_strand_id
1 'polypeptide(L)'
;MKKGFIRAGILMLVFILAVIFFSILTGRKNADMTVDMGRATLPRVYFEIEGYQANALVGYTEKMDLTAMRDTLTPLDANGNVSIRVQKFDEQVNSFAYKI
;
A
#
# COMPACT_ATOMS: atom_id res chain seq x y z
N MET A 1 27.41 -39.92 36.97
CA MET A 1 27.82 -38.60 36.41
C MET A 1 28.09 -38.65 34.90
N LYS A 2 28.88 -39.62 34.36
CA LYS A 2 29.17 -39.73 32.91
C LYS A 2 27.95 -39.83 31.98
N LYS A 3 26.89 -40.57 32.38
CA LYS A 3 25.65 -40.71 31.58
C LYS A 3 24.84 -39.41 31.46
N GLY A 4 24.94 -38.51 32.44
CA GLY A 4 24.26 -37.21 32.43
C GLY A 4 24.90 -36.25 31.42
N PHE A 5 26.23 -36.21 31.38
CA PHE A 5 26.99 -35.43 30.40
C PHE A 5 26.76 -35.91 28.96
N ILE A 6 26.64 -37.22 28.74
CA ILE A 6 26.32 -37.76 27.41
C ILE A 6 24.92 -37.33 26.97
N ARG A 7 23.92 -37.41 27.87
CA ARG A 7 22.56 -36.95 27.57
C ARG A 7 22.51 -35.45 27.29
N ALA A 8 23.25 -34.65 28.05
CA ALA A 8 23.35 -33.21 27.83
C ALA A 8 24.00 -32.88 26.47
N GLY A 9 25.05 -33.62 26.07
CA GLY A 9 25.68 -33.48 24.77
C GLY A 9 24.75 -33.84 23.61
N ILE A 10 24.00 -34.93 23.74
CA ILE A 10 22.99 -35.32 22.74
C ILE A 10 21.88 -34.26 22.62
N LEU A 11 21.41 -33.73 23.75
CA LEU A 11 20.39 -32.69 23.76
C LEU A 11 20.87 -31.41 23.04
N MET A 12 22.11 -30.99 23.30
CA MET A 12 22.72 -29.83 22.65
C MET A 12 22.88 -30.03 21.15
N LEU A 13 23.28 -31.23 20.71
CA LEU A 13 23.40 -31.58 19.30
C LEU A 13 22.03 -31.49 18.59
N VAL A 14 21.00 -32.09 19.17
CA VAL A 14 19.63 -32.06 18.62
C VAL A 14 19.11 -30.62 18.55
N PHE A 15 19.38 -29.81 19.56
CA PHE A 15 18.99 -28.40 19.57
C PHE A 15 19.65 -27.61 18.42
N ILE A 16 20.96 -27.77 18.22
CA ILE A 16 21.70 -27.11 17.13
C ILE A 16 21.14 -27.55 15.76
N LEU A 17 20.90 -28.85 15.57
CA LEU A 17 20.32 -29.37 14.34
C LEU A 17 18.91 -28.82 14.08
N ALA A 18 18.09 -28.73 15.13
CA ALA A 18 16.75 -28.14 15.02
C ALA A 18 16.83 -26.65 14.64
N VAL A 19 17.71 -25.87 15.27
CA VAL A 19 17.91 -24.45 14.93
C VAL A 19 18.34 -24.28 13.48
N ILE A 20 19.29 -25.08 12.99
CA ILE A 20 19.72 -25.03 11.58
C ILE A 20 18.57 -25.41 10.65
N PHE A 21 17.83 -26.48 10.96
CA PHE A 21 16.69 -26.93 10.18
C PHE A 21 15.59 -25.87 10.10
N PHE A 22 15.19 -25.30 11.24
CA PHE A 22 14.22 -24.22 11.29
C PHE A 22 14.75 -22.93 10.66
N SER A 23 16.05 -22.65 10.75
CA SER A 23 16.67 -21.51 10.07
C SER A 23 16.60 -21.66 8.55
N ILE A 24 16.80 -22.86 8.00
CA ILE A 24 16.64 -23.11 6.56
C ILE A 24 15.15 -23.05 6.16
N LEU A 25 14.27 -23.62 6.98
CA LEU A 25 12.83 -23.64 6.73
C LEU A 25 12.20 -22.23 6.81
N THR A 26 12.61 -21.42 7.79
CA THR A 26 12.07 -20.09 8.10
C THR A 26 12.87 -18.96 7.44
N GLY A 27 14.17 -19.16 7.20
CA GLY A 27 15.09 -18.16 6.64
C GLY A 27 14.82 -17.79 5.18
N ARG A 28 13.93 -18.50 4.48
CA ARG A 28 13.42 -18.06 3.17
C ARG A 28 12.33 -16.98 3.22
N LYS A 29 11.87 -16.57 4.41
CA LYS A 29 10.82 -15.55 4.57
C LYS A 29 11.26 -14.27 5.28
N ASN A 30 12.53 -14.17 5.65
CA ASN A 30 13.10 -12.98 6.30
C ASN A 30 13.84 -12.05 5.32
N ALA A 31 13.55 -12.13 4.03
CA ALA A 31 13.90 -11.08 3.08
C ALA A 31 12.82 -10.01 3.19
N ASP A 32 13.14 -8.91 3.86
CA ASP A 32 12.38 -7.66 3.93
C ASP A 32 10.85 -7.80 3.98
N MET A 33 10.31 -7.89 5.20
CA MET A 33 8.87 -7.67 5.45
C MET A 33 8.45 -6.20 5.30
N THR A 34 9.35 -5.31 4.87
CA THR A 34 8.95 -4.03 4.30
C THR A 34 8.44 -4.34 2.90
N VAL A 35 7.20 -4.82 2.82
CA VAL A 35 6.49 -4.91 1.55
C VAL A 35 6.44 -3.48 1.02
N ASP A 36 7.28 -3.18 0.03
CA ASP A 36 7.09 -1.99 -0.78
C ASP A 36 5.66 -2.08 -1.29
N MET A 37 4.80 -1.17 -0.83
CA MET A 37 3.37 -1.19 -1.15
C MET A 37 3.10 -0.95 -2.64
N GLY A 38 4.15 -0.88 -3.46
CA GLY A 38 4.10 -0.50 -4.84
C GLY A 38 3.92 1.02 -4.92
N ARG A 39 4.54 1.62 -5.93
CA ARG A 39 4.25 3.01 -6.26
C ARG A 39 2.80 3.09 -6.79
N ALA A 40 2.08 4.15 -6.45
CA ALA A 40 0.75 4.39 -7.01
C ALA A 40 0.88 4.60 -8.53
N THR A 41 0.17 3.79 -9.33
CA THR A 41 0.19 3.85 -10.79
C THR A 41 -1.00 4.60 -11.36
N LEU A 42 -2.17 4.47 -10.72
CA LEU A 42 -3.42 5.07 -11.20
C LEU A 42 -3.47 6.58 -10.99
N PRO A 43 -4.04 7.34 -11.94
CA PRO A 43 -4.14 8.79 -11.81
C PRO A 43 -5.05 9.18 -10.65
N ARG A 44 -4.80 10.36 -10.07
CA ARG A 44 -5.64 10.98 -9.04
C ARG A 44 -6.03 12.39 -9.46
N VAL A 45 -7.26 12.78 -9.14
CA VAL A 45 -7.81 14.10 -9.40
C VAL A 45 -8.13 14.77 -8.07
N TYR A 46 -7.70 16.01 -7.89
CA TYR A 46 -7.94 16.81 -6.69
C TYR A 46 -8.69 18.07 -7.08
N PHE A 47 -9.59 18.51 -6.21
CA PHE A 47 -10.17 19.84 -6.28
C PHE A 47 -9.33 20.78 -5.42
N GLU A 48 -8.99 21.94 -5.96
CA GLU A 48 -8.24 22.96 -5.22
C GLU A 48 -9.19 24.02 -4.68
N ILE A 49 -9.16 24.22 -3.36
CA ILE A 49 -9.95 25.21 -2.61
C ILE A 49 -8.96 26.08 -1.84
N GLU A 50 -8.88 27.37 -2.18
CA GLU A 50 -7.97 28.32 -1.51
C GLU A 50 -6.51 27.84 -1.40
N GLY A 51 -6.05 27.07 -2.40
CA GLY A 51 -4.70 26.50 -2.45
C GLY A 51 -4.54 25.14 -1.73
N TYR A 52 -5.60 24.63 -1.10
CA TYR A 52 -5.63 23.29 -0.48
C TYR A 52 -6.23 22.25 -1.42
N GLN A 53 -5.65 21.05 -1.42
CA GLN A 53 -6.21 19.90 -2.14
C GLN A 53 -7.30 19.23 -1.30
N ALA A 54 -8.50 19.15 -1.86
CA ALA A 54 -9.67 18.53 -1.26
C ALA A 54 -10.31 17.51 -2.22
N ASN A 55 -11.19 16.67 -1.67
CA ASN A 55 -12.05 15.74 -2.43
C ASN A 55 -11.28 14.90 -3.47
N ALA A 56 -10.19 14.25 -3.04
CA ALA A 56 -9.35 13.45 -3.92
C ALA A 56 -10.12 12.27 -4.53
N LEU A 57 -10.18 12.21 -5.85
CA LEU A 57 -10.75 11.11 -6.63
C LEU A 57 -9.59 10.23 -7.13
N VAL A 58 -9.63 8.96 -6.77
CA VAL A 58 -8.66 7.95 -7.23
C VAL A 58 -9.13 7.33 -8.55
N GLY A 59 -8.19 6.88 -9.38
CA GLY A 59 -8.52 6.06 -10.55
C GLY A 59 -9.04 4.69 -10.14
N TYR A 60 -9.89 4.10 -10.98
CA TYR A 60 -10.47 2.78 -10.77
C TYR A 60 -10.17 1.89 -11.98
N THR A 61 -9.80 0.64 -11.72
CA THR A 61 -9.61 -0.41 -12.74
C THR A 61 -10.90 -1.18 -13.03
N GLU A 62 -11.89 -1.06 -12.14
CA GLU A 62 -13.19 -1.70 -12.23
C GLU A 62 -14.30 -0.65 -12.18
N LYS A 63 -15.53 -1.07 -12.51
CA LYS A 63 -16.69 -0.18 -12.45
C LYS A 63 -16.95 0.22 -11.00
N MET A 64 -16.89 1.52 -10.73
CA MET A 64 -17.14 2.10 -9.41
C MET A 64 -18.57 1.81 -8.94
N ASP A 65 -18.70 1.38 -7.68
CA ASP A 65 -19.98 1.31 -6.97
C ASP A 65 -20.38 2.70 -6.47
N LEU A 66 -21.40 3.27 -7.09
CA LEU A 66 -21.92 4.60 -6.77
C LEU A 66 -22.50 4.68 -5.35
N THR A 67 -22.94 3.55 -4.77
CA THR A 67 -23.53 3.53 -3.42
C THR A 67 -22.48 3.69 -2.32
N ALA A 68 -21.22 3.39 -2.64
CA ALA A 68 -20.09 3.57 -1.74
C ALA A 68 -19.51 4.99 -1.78
N MET A 69 -19.97 5.83 -2.74
CA MET A 69 -19.51 7.21 -2.83
C MET A 69 -20.14 8.07 -1.74
N ARG A 70 -19.33 8.94 -1.14
CA ARG A 70 -19.82 10.03 -0.30
C ARG A 70 -20.04 11.26 -1.16
N ASP A 71 -21.20 11.86 -1.03
CA ASP A 71 -21.46 13.17 -1.62
C ASP A 71 -20.51 14.20 -0.99
N THR A 72 -19.83 14.97 -1.82
CA THR A 72 -18.94 16.04 -1.40
C THR A 72 -19.42 17.36 -1.99
N LEU A 73 -19.52 18.40 -1.16
CA LEU A 73 -19.75 19.76 -1.64
C LEU A 73 -18.39 20.39 -1.94
N THR A 74 -18.13 20.70 -3.21
CA THR A 74 -16.93 21.46 -3.61
C THR A 74 -17.33 22.93 -3.78
N PRO A 75 -16.89 23.84 -2.89
CA PRO A 75 -17.14 25.26 -3.06
C PRO A 75 -16.46 25.79 -4.32
N LEU A 76 -17.12 26.72 -5.00
CA LEU A 76 -16.58 27.44 -6.15
C LEU A 76 -15.75 28.63 -5.66
N ASP A 77 -14.79 29.07 -6.47
CA ASP A 77 -14.11 30.34 -6.21
C ASP A 77 -15.09 31.53 -6.38
N ALA A 78 -14.65 32.74 -6.00
CA ALA A 78 -15.48 33.94 -6.10
C ALA A 78 -15.98 34.26 -7.53
N ASN A 79 -15.36 33.67 -8.55
CA ASN A 79 -15.70 33.83 -9.96
C ASN A 79 -16.50 32.62 -10.50
N GLY A 80 -16.85 31.65 -9.65
CA GLY A 80 -17.58 30.45 -10.04
C GLY A 80 -16.73 29.36 -10.68
N ASN A 81 -15.39 29.46 -10.65
CA ASN A 81 -14.51 28.45 -11.22
C ASN A 81 -14.20 27.35 -10.21
N VAL A 82 -13.83 26.19 -10.76
CA VAL A 82 -13.28 25.05 -10.02
C VAL A 82 -11.87 24.81 -10.54
N SER A 83 -10.87 24.89 -9.65
CA SER A 83 -9.51 24.46 -9.98
C SER A 83 -9.38 22.96 -9.73
N ILE A 84 -8.82 22.25 -10.70
CA ILE A 84 -8.63 20.80 -10.67
C ILE A 84 -7.17 20.50 -10.93
N ARG A 85 -6.58 19.67 -10.06
CA ARG A 85 -5.22 19.16 -10.23
C ARG A 85 -5.25 17.67 -10.54
N VAL A 86 -4.58 17.29 -11.62
CA VAL A 86 -4.44 15.89 -12.04
C VAL A 86 -3.03 15.40 -11.77
N GLN A 87 -2.91 14.38 -10.93
CA GLN A 87 -1.68 13.64 -10.68
C GLN A 87 -1.70 12.35 -11.52
N LYS A 88 -0.84 12.28 -12.54
CA LYS A 88 -0.88 11.24 -13.56
C LYS A 88 -0.14 9.94 -13.20
N PHE A 89 0.85 10.03 -12.31
CA PHE A 89 1.76 8.92 -12.00
C PHE A 89 2.36 8.31 -13.28
N ASP A 90 2.19 7.01 -13.49
CA ASP A 90 2.75 6.27 -14.62
C ASP A 90 1.80 6.25 -15.83
N GLU A 91 0.58 6.79 -15.67
CA GLU A 91 -0.49 6.72 -16.66
C GLU A 91 -0.64 8.00 -17.48
N GLN A 92 -0.96 7.87 -18.78
CA GLN A 92 -1.26 9.02 -19.63
C GLN A 92 -2.74 9.39 -19.57
N VAL A 93 -3.01 10.69 -19.41
CA VAL A 93 -4.39 11.23 -19.44
C VAL A 93 -4.68 11.75 -20.84
N ASN A 94 -5.55 11.04 -21.56
CA ASN A 94 -5.87 11.30 -22.96
C ASN A 94 -6.97 12.35 -23.16
N SER A 95 -7.93 12.43 -22.24
CA SER A 95 -9.07 13.36 -22.34
C SER A 95 -9.65 13.68 -20.97
N PHE A 96 -10.41 14.77 -20.87
CA PHE A 96 -11.11 15.19 -19.66
C PHE A 96 -12.56 15.56 -20.00
N ALA A 97 -13.50 15.12 -19.17
CA ALA A 97 -14.92 15.44 -19.29
C ALA A 97 -15.49 15.69 -17.89
N TYR A 98 -16.37 16.69 -17.79
CA TYR A 98 -17.11 16.99 -16.57
C TYR A 98 -18.59 17.18 -16.92
N LYS A 99 -19.47 16.95 -15.95
CA LYS A 99 -20.92 17.15 -16.08
C LYS A 99 -21.42 17.91 -14.86
N ILE A 100 -22.29 18.90 -15.11
CA ILE A 100 -23.05 19.65 -14.10
C ILE A 100 -24.47 19.07 -14.06
#